data_AF-A0A561TT21-F1
#
_entry.id   AF-A0A561TT21-F1
#
_cell.length_a   1.000
_cell.length_b   1.000
_cell.length_c   1.000
_cell.angle_alpha   90.00
_cell.angle_beta   90.00
_cell.angle_gamma   90.00
#
_symmetry.space_group_name_H-M   'P 1'
#
loop_
_entity.id
_entity.type
_entity.pdbx_description
1 polymer ?
#
loop_
_entity_poly.entity_id
_entity_poly.type
_entity_poly.pdbx_seq_one_letter_code
_entity_poly.pdbx_strand_id
1 'polypeptide(L)'
;MTTADNDVLTSWSRVGTWLAAHTRRGPARPAPDAARLDAFEADLGLPLPADLRAWWLLPDVTASYWIPDAFAPVSLDEALETHEIWLLVAEQEGDSFDENGHPESRYQREFMPIALSPGGDGLIVDMRPGDSHGAVLLWDHETWNLDVPQWASVTSMLKDIAQALKAGTPALLGHAARGGSREPGTAAVNDALDLTWQPTRHATRQSTMHQAAPATDHSRMRPEVQAFVADGPLPDWDAEGEEIDRRVEQLEAIAKPVTGEEARALVACFGPDDCYGVAWTLLHLIETGPNPVLTTEPAPDANEWHHTLWARIVNSGLAPSA
;
A
#
# COMPACT_ATOMS: atom_id res chain seq x y z
N MET A 1 -11.40 -22.68 18.68
CA MET A 1 -10.14 -21.93 18.70
C MET A 1 -9.02 -22.91 18.37
N THR A 2 -8.45 -22.79 17.18
CA THR A 2 -7.35 -23.63 16.69
C THR A 2 -6.01 -23.13 17.24
N THR A 3 -4.92 -23.91 17.05
CA THR A 3 -3.56 -23.44 17.38
C THR A 3 -3.19 -22.18 16.59
N ALA A 4 -3.63 -22.09 15.33
CA ALA A 4 -3.40 -20.92 14.48
C ALA A 4 -4.09 -19.68 15.05
N ASP A 5 -5.35 -19.78 15.46
CA ASP A 5 -6.09 -18.67 16.08
C ASP A 5 -5.34 -18.11 17.31
N ASN A 6 -4.84 -19.02 18.15
CA ASN A 6 -4.13 -18.64 19.37
C ASN A 6 -2.77 -18.00 19.06
N ASP A 7 -2.07 -18.47 18.04
CA ASP A 7 -0.78 -17.92 17.62
C ASP A 7 -0.93 -16.52 16.99
N VAL A 8 -1.94 -16.32 16.16
CA VAL A 8 -2.29 -15.02 15.56
C VAL A 8 -2.65 -14.02 16.66
N LEU A 9 -3.55 -14.39 17.58
CA LEU A 9 -3.95 -13.55 18.71
C LEU A 9 -2.76 -13.19 19.62
N THR A 10 -1.92 -14.18 19.94
CA THR A 10 -0.73 -13.97 20.79
C THR A 10 0.27 -13.03 20.13
N SER A 11 0.49 -13.19 18.82
CA SER A 11 1.43 -12.36 18.06
C SER A 11 0.91 -10.94 17.89
N TRP A 12 -0.37 -10.79 17.54
CA TRP A 12 -1.04 -9.49 17.50
C TRP A 12 -0.99 -8.79 18.86
N SER A 13 -1.28 -9.49 19.96
CA SER A 13 -1.22 -8.89 21.30
C SER A 13 0.15 -8.27 21.61
N ARG A 14 1.25 -8.89 21.13
CA ARG A 14 2.61 -8.35 21.29
C ARG A 14 2.83 -7.11 20.43
N VAL A 15 2.41 -7.15 19.17
CA VAL A 15 2.48 -6.00 18.25
C VAL A 15 1.66 -4.84 18.79
N GLY A 16 0.37 -5.06 19.08
CA GLY A 16 -0.55 -4.05 19.59
C GLY A 16 -0.10 -3.44 20.91
N THR A 17 0.42 -4.25 21.84
CA THR A 17 1.00 -3.73 23.10
C THR A 17 2.20 -2.82 22.83
N TRP A 18 3.08 -3.22 21.91
CA TRP A 18 4.23 -2.41 21.55
C TRP A 18 3.80 -1.11 20.87
N LEU A 19 2.89 -1.17 19.89
CA LEU A 19 2.39 0.00 19.17
C LEU A 19 1.72 1.00 20.12
N ALA A 20 0.85 0.52 21.02
CA ALA A 20 0.18 1.36 22.01
C ALA A 20 1.16 2.07 22.97
N ALA A 21 2.34 1.49 23.22
CA ALA A 21 3.35 2.05 24.11
C ALA A 21 4.32 3.02 23.41
N HIS A 22 4.51 2.91 22.09
CA HIS A 22 5.58 3.63 21.38
C HIS A 22 5.09 4.54 20.25
N THR A 23 3.87 4.36 19.76
CA THR A 23 3.37 5.08 18.57
C THR A 23 2.11 5.87 18.88
N ARG A 24 1.78 6.83 18.01
CA ARG A 24 0.47 7.48 18.04
C ARG A 24 -0.61 6.44 17.77
N ARG A 25 -1.68 6.45 18.57
CA ARG A 25 -2.84 5.59 18.33
C ARG A 25 -3.54 6.01 17.04
N GLY A 26 -3.56 5.13 16.05
CA GLY A 26 -4.36 5.29 14.84
C GLY A 26 -5.75 4.66 14.96
N PRO A 27 -6.56 4.75 13.89
CA PRO A 27 -7.87 4.11 13.84
C PRO A 27 -7.71 2.58 13.90
N ALA A 28 -8.63 1.92 14.59
CA ALA A 28 -8.78 0.48 14.49
C ALA A 28 -9.58 0.12 13.25
N ARG A 29 -9.29 -1.03 12.65
CA ARG A 29 -10.14 -1.62 11.63
C ARG A 29 -11.57 -1.80 12.17
N PRO A 30 -12.59 -1.65 11.31
CA PRO A 30 -13.97 -1.96 11.67
C PRO A 30 -14.12 -3.37 12.26
N ALA A 31 -15.21 -3.57 13.00
CA ALA A 31 -15.50 -4.86 13.62
C ALA A 31 -15.59 -5.97 12.56
N PRO A 32 -15.08 -7.17 12.85
CA PRO A 32 -15.04 -8.25 11.88
C PRO A 32 -16.43 -8.82 11.59
N ASP A 33 -16.72 -9.11 10.31
CA ASP A 33 -17.94 -9.81 9.88
C ASP A 33 -17.62 -11.25 9.47
N ALA A 34 -17.87 -12.17 10.39
CA ALA A 34 -17.66 -13.60 10.17
C ALA A 34 -18.59 -14.17 9.07
N ALA A 35 -19.80 -13.64 8.91
CA ALA A 35 -20.74 -14.14 7.91
C ALA A 35 -20.30 -13.74 6.49
N ARG A 36 -19.73 -12.54 6.34
CA ARG A 36 -19.14 -12.11 5.07
C ARG A 36 -17.91 -12.92 4.70
N LEU A 37 -17.09 -13.28 5.70
CA LEU A 37 -15.93 -14.15 5.49
C LEU A 37 -16.36 -15.57 5.09
N ASP A 38 -17.41 -16.12 5.71
CA ASP A 38 -18.00 -17.40 5.34
C ASP A 38 -18.55 -17.39 3.90
N ALA A 39 -19.20 -16.28 3.50
CA ALA A 39 -19.70 -16.11 2.15
C ALA A 39 -18.55 -16.05 1.13
N PHE A 40 -17.46 -15.34 1.44
CA PHE A 40 -16.27 -15.29 0.59
C PHE A 40 -15.61 -16.67 0.44
N GLU A 41 -15.41 -17.40 1.55
CA GLU A 41 -14.83 -18.76 1.52
C GLU A 41 -15.69 -19.72 0.69
N ALA A 42 -17.01 -19.62 0.79
CA ALA A 42 -17.95 -20.41 -0.02
C ALA A 42 -17.90 -20.04 -1.51
N ASP A 43 -17.79 -18.76 -1.84
CA ASP A 43 -17.68 -18.26 -3.22
C ASP A 43 -16.34 -18.63 -3.86
N LEU A 44 -15.24 -18.56 -3.10
CA LEU A 44 -13.93 -19.00 -3.54
C LEU A 44 -13.90 -20.51 -3.82
N GLY A 45 -14.70 -21.30 -3.09
CA GLY A 45 -14.74 -22.76 -3.22
C GLY A 45 -13.49 -23.46 -2.69
N LEU A 46 -12.64 -22.74 -1.96
CA LEU A 46 -11.42 -23.23 -1.33
C LEU A 46 -11.44 -22.86 0.16
N PRO A 47 -10.94 -23.73 1.05
CA PRO A 47 -10.82 -23.39 2.45
C PRO A 47 -9.79 -22.26 2.62
N LEU A 48 -10.11 -21.28 3.45
CA LEU A 48 -9.16 -20.22 3.79
C LEU A 48 -8.06 -20.77 4.70
N PRO A 49 -6.81 -20.29 4.56
CA PRO A 49 -5.79 -20.50 5.57
C PRO A 49 -6.31 -20.10 6.97
N ALA A 50 -6.13 -20.99 7.95
CA ALA A 50 -6.71 -20.80 9.28
C ALA A 50 -6.22 -19.50 9.96
N ASP A 51 -4.97 -19.11 9.73
CA ASP A 51 -4.41 -17.87 10.28
C ASP A 51 -4.85 -16.61 9.52
N LEU A 52 -5.13 -16.69 8.22
CA LEU A 52 -5.80 -15.61 7.48
C LEU A 52 -7.21 -15.36 8.03
N ARG A 53 -7.99 -16.43 8.26
CA ARG A 53 -9.30 -16.32 8.88
C ARG A 53 -9.21 -15.70 10.28
N ALA A 54 -8.26 -16.16 11.10
CA ALA A 54 -8.04 -15.59 12.42
C ALA A 54 -7.66 -14.09 12.35
N TRP A 55 -6.82 -13.69 11.39
CA TRP A 55 -6.41 -12.31 11.16
C TRP A 55 -7.58 -11.37 10.83
N TRP A 56 -8.52 -11.81 10.00
CA TRP A 56 -9.76 -11.08 9.73
C TRP A 56 -10.73 -11.02 10.89
N LEU A 57 -10.68 -11.98 11.80
CA LEU A 57 -11.50 -11.97 13.02
C LEU A 57 -10.83 -11.28 14.23
N LEU A 58 -9.58 -10.80 14.09
CA LEU A 58 -8.89 -10.12 15.18
C LEU A 58 -9.53 -8.75 15.48
N PRO A 59 -9.89 -8.48 16.75
CA PRO A 59 -10.34 -7.16 17.15
C PRO A 59 -9.18 -6.17 17.29
N ASP A 60 -9.51 -4.88 17.22
CA ASP A 60 -8.63 -3.76 17.55
C ASP A 60 -7.32 -3.67 16.75
N VAL A 61 -7.23 -4.34 15.60
CA VAL A 61 -6.07 -4.19 14.70
C VAL A 61 -6.03 -2.77 14.17
N THR A 62 -4.93 -2.06 14.40
CA THR A 62 -4.78 -0.68 13.91
C THR A 62 -4.57 -0.64 12.40
N ALA A 63 -5.31 0.22 11.70
CA ALA A 63 -5.23 0.48 10.27
C ALA A 63 -4.17 1.55 9.96
N SER A 64 -2.99 1.42 10.59
CA SER A 64 -1.87 2.36 10.44
C SER A 64 -0.68 1.67 9.82
N TYR A 65 0.28 2.45 9.31
CA TYR A 65 1.47 1.95 8.62
C TYR A 65 2.51 1.36 9.58
N TRP A 66 2.26 0.16 10.09
CA TRP A 66 3.17 -0.53 11.02
C TRP A 66 3.83 -1.78 10.44
N ILE A 67 3.33 -2.30 9.31
CA ILE A 67 3.97 -3.41 8.60
C ILE A 67 5.17 -2.84 7.80
N PRO A 68 6.28 -3.60 7.63
CA PRO A 68 7.42 -3.20 6.79
C PRO A 68 6.99 -2.59 5.45
N ASP A 69 7.79 -1.69 4.87
CA ASP A 69 7.47 -0.98 3.62
C ASP A 69 6.21 -0.09 3.65
N ALA A 70 5.83 0.37 4.85
CA ALA A 70 4.69 1.27 5.06
C ALA A 70 3.36 0.67 4.60
N PHE A 71 3.13 -0.60 4.92
CA PHE A 71 1.83 -1.25 4.73
C PHE A 71 0.91 -1.04 5.95
N ALA A 72 -0.35 -0.69 5.67
CA ALA A 72 -1.43 -0.59 6.66
C ALA A 72 -2.42 -1.75 6.49
N PRO A 73 -2.81 -2.46 7.57
CA PRO A 73 -3.87 -3.47 7.51
C PRO A 73 -5.18 -2.89 7.00
N VAL A 74 -5.81 -3.58 6.04
CA VAL A 74 -7.14 -3.20 5.52
C VAL A 74 -8.25 -3.95 6.25
N SER A 75 -9.46 -3.40 6.21
CA SER A 75 -10.66 -4.11 6.69
C SER A 75 -11.04 -5.28 5.77
N LEU A 76 -11.92 -6.19 6.23
CA LEU A 76 -12.41 -7.25 5.35
C LEU A 76 -13.18 -6.68 4.15
N ASP A 77 -14.00 -5.64 4.37
CA ASP A 77 -14.77 -5.01 3.29
C ASP A 77 -13.85 -4.37 2.25
N GLU A 78 -12.86 -3.61 2.71
CA GLU A 78 -11.84 -2.98 1.86
C GLU A 78 -10.98 -4.01 1.12
N ALA A 79 -10.63 -5.13 1.75
CA ALA A 79 -9.92 -6.22 1.11
C ALA A 79 -10.73 -6.85 -0.03
N LEU A 80 -12.03 -7.09 0.18
CA LEU A 80 -12.94 -7.65 -0.83
C LEU A 80 -13.16 -6.67 -1.99
N GLU A 81 -13.35 -5.39 -1.69
CA GLU A 81 -13.48 -4.34 -2.71
C GLU A 81 -12.19 -4.23 -3.54
N THR A 82 -11.03 -4.18 -2.89
CA THR A 82 -9.72 -4.15 -3.56
C THR A 82 -9.50 -5.41 -4.40
N HIS A 83 -9.92 -6.57 -3.90
CA HIS A 83 -9.85 -7.85 -4.61
C HIS A 83 -10.65 -7.81 -5.91
N GLU A 84 -11.88 -7.31 -5.87
CA GLU A 84 -12.74 -7.14 -7.06
C GLU A 84 -12.12 -6.15 -8.05
N ILE A 85 -11.59 -5.01 -7.57
CA ILE A 85 -10.94 -4.01 -8.42
C ILE A 85 -9.71 -4.60 -9.12
N TRP A 86 -8.82 -5.29 -8.40
CA TRP A 86 -7.62 -5.87 -9.00
C TRP A 86 -7.92 -7.03 -9.96
N LEU A 87 -9.00 -7.78 -9.73
CA LEU A 87 -9.49 -8.75 -10.70
C LEU A 87 -10.00 -8.09 -11.98
N LEU A 88 -10.75 -6.99 -11.85
CA LEU A 88 -11.24 -6.23 -13.01
C LEU A 88 -10.07 -5.64 -13.80
N VAL A 89 -9.07 -5.05 -13.13
CA VAL A 89 -7.85 -4.53 -13.76
C VAL A 89 -7.11 -5.67 -14.49
N ALA A 90 -6.93 -6.82 -13.85
CA ALA A 90 -6.28 -7.96 -14.49
C ALA A 90 -7.04 -8.48 -15.71
N GLU A 91 -8.37 -8.44 -15.71
CA GLU A 91 -9.20 -8.79 -16.87
C GLU A 91 -9.06 -7.77 -18.00
N GLN A 92 -9.08 -6.48 -17.69
CA GLN A 92 -9.00 -5.38 -18.67
C GLN A 92 -7.62 -5.30 -19.34
N GLU A 93 -6.56 -5.47 -18.56
CA GLU A 93 -5.18 -5.45 -19.04
C GLU A 93 -4.81 -6.69 -19.86
N GLY A 94 -5.60 -7.78 -19.75
CA GLY A 94 -5.40 -9.01 -20.50
C GLY A 94 -4.05 -9.70 -20.24
N ASP A 95 -3.57 -10.52 -21.16
CA ASP A 95 -2.26 -11.17 -21.02
C ASP A 95 -1.11 -10.17 -21.24
N SER A 96 -0.15 -10.10 -20.29
CA SER A 96 1.12 -9.38 -20.48
C SER A 96 2.26 -10.38 -20.58
N PHE A 97 3.34 -9.97 -21.25
CA PHE A 97 4.54 -10.76 -21.45
C PHE A 97 5.78 -9.91 -21.15
N ASP A 98 6.74 -10.52 -20.45
CA ASP A 98 8.02 -9.89 -20.17
C ASP A 98 8.85 -9.64 -21.46
N GLU A 99 10.00 -8.98 -21.33
CA GLU A 99 10.94 -8.73 -22.44
C GLU A 99 11.41 -9.99 -23.18
N ASN A 100 11.24 -11.17 -22.57
CA ASN A 100 11.60 -12.48 -23.13
C ASN A 100 10.40 -13.23 -23.71
N GLY A 101 9.20 -12.66 -23.66
CA GLY A 101 7.96 -13.27 -24.14
C GLY A 101 7.35 -14.30 -23.18
N HIS A 102 7.74 -14.32 -21.90
CA HIS A 102 7.09 -15.15 -20.88
C HIS A 102 5.88 -14.43 -20.31
N PRO A 103 4.76 -15.12 -20.07
CA PRO A 103 3.58 -14.50 -19.46
C PRO A 103 3.93 -13.92 -18.08
N GLU A 104 3.59 -12.65 -17.87
CA GLU A 104 3.67 -12.03 -16.55
C GLU A 104 2.51 -12.52 -15.68
N SER A 105 2.74 -12.59 -14.37
CA SER A 105 1.69 -13.06 -13.45
C SER A 105 0.61 -11.98 -13.35
N ARG A 106 -0.63 -12.34 -13.67
CA ARG A 106 -1.78 -11.48 -13.39
C ARG A 106 -2.30 -11.67 -11.99
N TYR A 107 -3.08 -10.70 -11.52
CA TYR A 107 -3.82 -10.86 -10.28
C TYR A 107 -4.80 -12.02 -10.43
N GLN A 108 -4.91 -12.86 -9.38
CA GLN A 108 -5.71 -14.08 -9.41
C GLN A 108 -6.77 -14.05 -8.32
N ARG A 109 -7.86 -14.77 -8.56
CA ARG A 109 -8.98 -14.85 -7.61
C ARG A 109 -8.53 -15.42 -6.26
N GLU A 110 -7.51 -16.25 -6.26
CA GLU A 110 -6.91 -16.86 -5.09
C GLU A 110 -5.92 -15.95 -4.34
N PHE A 111 -5.69 -14.72 -4.77
CA PHE A 111 -4.91 -13.75 -4.02
C PHE A 111 -5.85 -12.90 -3.17
N MET A 112 -5.60 -12.79 -1.86
CA MET A 112 -6.42 -11.97 -0.97
C MET A 112 -5.59 -10.84 -0.37
N PRO A 113 -5.92 -9.56 -0.62
CA PRO A 113 -5.21 -8.43 0.00
C PRO A 113 -5.40 -8.46 1.51
N ILE A 114 -4.36 -8.13 2.27
CA ILE A 114 -4.42 -8.00 3.74
C ILE A 114 -3.89 -6.67 4.26
N ALA A 115 -3.13 -5.95 3.44
CA ALA A 115 -2.62 -4.62 3.75
C ALA A 115 -2.30 -3.87 2.45
N LEU A 116 -2.38 -2.54 2.49
CA LEU A 116 -2.07 -1.65 1.37
C LEU A 116 -1.01 -0.63 1.74
N SER A 117 -0.18 -0.26 0.76
CA SER A 117 0.73 0.87 0.88
C SER A 117 0.06 2.13 0.31
N PRO A 118 0.54 3.35 0.65
CA PRO A 118 0.11 4.58 0.00
C PRO A 118 0.36 4.58 -1.52
N GLY A 119 1.30 3.76 -1.99
CA GLY A 119 1.69 3.69 -3.39
C GLY A 119 0.82 2.78 -4.24
N GLY A 120 -0.22 2.13 -3.69
CA GLY A 120 -1.09 1.21 -4.44
C GLY A 120 -0.66 -0.26 -4.39
N ASP A 121 0.55 -0.55 -3.89
CA ASP A 121 0.99 -1.93 -3.67
C ASP A 121 0.17 -2.60 -2.56
N GLY A 122 0.12 -3.94 -2.61
CA GLY A 122 -0.54 -4.77 -1.62
C GLY A 122 0.36 -5.81 -0.98
N LEU A 123 0.08 -6.16 0.27
CA LEU A 123 0.40 -7.49 0.76
C LEU A 123 -0.80 -8.39 0.54
N ILE A 124 -0.57 -9.51 -0.12
CA ILE A 124 -1.58 -10.51 -0.44
C ILE A 124 -1.27 -11.83 0.24
N VAL A 125 -2.29 -12.64 0.48
CA VAL A 125 -2.16 -14.05 0.83
C VAL A 125 -2.47 -14.90 -0.38
N ASP A 126 -1.56 -15.81 -0.73
CA ASP A 126 -1.76 -16.80 -1.80
C ASP A 126 -2.61 -17.96 -1.29
N MET A 127 -3.84 -18.10 -1.79
CA MET A 127 -4.76 -19.16 -1.42
C MET A 127 -4.76 -20.30 -2.45
N ARG A 128 -3.90 -20.26 -3.48
CA ARG A 128 -3.80 -21.35 -4.45
C ARG A 128 -3.33 -22.63 -3.75
N PRO A 129 -3.79 -23.81 -4.18
CA PRO A 129 -3.25 -25.06 -3.67
C PRO A 129 -1.76 -25.19 -4.01
N GLY A 130 -0.91 -25.50 -3.02
CA GLY A 130 0.51 -25.73 -3.24
C GLY A 130 1.38 -25.31 -2.06
N ASP A 131 2.68 -25.28 -2.29
CA ASP A 131 3.69 -24.97 -1.26
C ASP A 131 3.63 -23.51 -0.78
N SER A 132 3.03 -22.61 -1.57
CA SER A 132 2.81 -21.21 -1.22
C SER A 132 1.45 -20.95 -0.57
N HIS A 133 0.60 -21.97 -0.39
CA HIS A 133 -0.73 -21.79 0.19
C HIS A 133 -0.65 -21.18 1.60
N GLY A 134 -1.27 -20.02 1.78
CA GLY A 134 -1.25 -19.21 2.99
C GLY A 134 -0.08 -18.24 3.10
N ALA A 135 0.88 -18.26 2.18
CA ALA A 135 2.03 -17.37 2.22
C ALA A 135 1.64 -15.92 1.96
N VAL A 136 2.35 -14.99 2.58
CA VAL A 136 2.18 -13.55 2.38
C VAL A 136 3.19 -13.09 1.35
N LEU A 137 2.71 -12.53 0.23
CA LEU A 137 3.53 -12.00 -0.85
C LEU A 137 3.28 -10.51 -1.02
N LEU A 138 4.25 -9.85 -1.60
CA LEU A 138 4.02 -8.53 -2.16
C LEU A 138 3.33 -8.67 -3.52
N TRP A 139 2.24 -7.92 -3.68
CA TRP A 139 1.66 -7.59 -4.95
C TRP A 139 2.10 -6.17 -5.32
N ASP A 140 3.02 -6.08 -6.27
CA ASP A 140 3.44 -4.82 -6.89
C ASP A 140 2.48 -4.54 -8.04
N HIS A 141 1.73 -3.44 -7.93
CA HIS A 141 0.68 -3.11 -8.88
C HIS A 141 1.22 -2.50 -10.19
N GLU A 142 2.51 -2.13 -10.22
CA GLU A 142 3.19 -1.60 -11.40
C GLU A 142 3.84 -2.73 -12.21
N THR A 143 4.50 -3.69 -11.53
CA THR A 143 5.28 -4.74 -12.20
C THR A 143 4.57 -6.10 -12.29
N TRP A 144 3.50 -6.30 -11.51
CA TRP A 144 2.70 -7.54 -11.45
C TRP A 144 3.50 -8.81 -11.14
N ASN A 145 4.73 -8.65 -10.67
CA ASN A 145 5.65 -9.75 -10.45
C ASN A 145 5.59 -10.21 -8.99
N LEU A 146 5.32 -11.51 -8.82
CA LEU A 146 5.41 -12.16 -7.52
C LEU A 146 6.85 -12.58 -7.24
N ASP A 147 7.45 -11.92 -6.27
CA ASP A 147 8.70 -12.35 -5.68
C ASP A 147 8.51 -13.58 -4.76
N VAL A 148 9.59 -14.14 -4.22
CA VAL A 148 9.51 -15.13 -3.15
C VAL A 148 8.69 -14.57 -1.99
N PRO A 149 7.87 -15.39 -1.30
CA PRO A 149 6.99 -14.86 -0.25
C PRO A 149 7.75 -14.04 0.79
N GLN A 150 7.19 -12.93 1.25
CA GLN A 150 7.76 -12.18 2.36
C GLN A 150 7.71 -13.02 3.65
N TRP A 151 6.57 -13.70 3.86
CA TRP A 151 6.36 -14.61 4.98
C TRP A 151 5.65 -15.89 4.54
N ALA A 152 5.89 -17.00 5.24
CA ALA A 152 5.27 -18.29 4.91
C ALA A 152 3.79 -18.38 5.31
N SER A 153 3.33 -17.48 6.18
CA SER A 153 1.95 -17.37 6.65
C SER A 153 1.71 -16.04 7.36
N VAL A 154 0.43 -15.65 7.57
CA VAL A 154 0.07 -14.45 8.36
C VAL A 154 0.60 -14.54 9.78
N THR A 155 0.56 -15.73 10.39
CA THR A 155 1.18 -15.97 11.70
C THR A 155 2.68 -15.67 11.69
N SER A 156 3.40 -16.10 10.64
CA SER A 156 4.84 -15.85 10.56
C SER A 156 5.17 -14.37 10.32
N MET A 157 4.33 -13.65 9.57
CA MET A 157 4.42 -12.19 9.43
C MET A 157 4.30 -11.49 10.79
N LEU A 158 3.24 -11.80 11.55
CA LEU A 158 3.03 -11.19 12.88
C LEU A 158 4.16 -11.55 13.87
N LYS A 159 4.67 -12.78 13.82
CA LYS A 159 5.79 -13.22 14.68
C LYS A 159 7.09 -12.47 14.34
N ASP A 160 7.41 -12.33 13.07
CA ASP A 160 8.59 -11.61 12.59
C ASP A 160 8.53 -10.14 13.00
N ILE A 161 7.41 -9.47 12.72
CA ILE A 161 7.20 -8.06 13.10
C ILE A 161 7.23 -7.89 14.61
N ALA A 162 6.54 -8.72 15.39
CA ALA A 162 6.57 -8.65 16.85
C ALA A 162 8.01 -8.79 17.41
N GLN A 163 8.81 -9.67 16.82
CA GLN A 163 10.20 -9.86 17.20
C GLN A 163 11.06 -8.65 16.82
N ALA A 164 10.91 -8.14 15.60
CA ALA A 164 11.62 -6.96 15.11
C ALA A 164 11.35 -5.73 15.98
N LEU A 165 10.08 -5.44 16.28
CA LEU A 165 9.66 -4.34 17.16
C LEU A 165 10.25 -4.47 18.57
N LYS A 166 10.17 -5.67 19.15
CA LYS A 166 10.64 -5.91 20.52
C LYS A 166 12.16 -5.86 20.65
N ALA A 167 12.88 -6.45 19.69
CA ALA A 167 14.32 -6.64 19.77
C ALA A 167 15.12 -5.51 19.08
N GLY A 168 14.45 -4.64 18.31
CA GLY A 168 15.13 -3.65 17.46
C GLY A 168 15.96 -4.32 16.36
N THR A 169 15.54 -5.50 15.90
CA THR A 169 16.20 -6.25 14.82
C THR A 169 15.46 -6.06 13.50
N PRO A 170 16.12 -6.27 12.35
CA PRO A 170 15.42 -6.21 11.07
C PRO A 170 14.31 -7.27 10.96
N ALA A 171 13.15 -6.88 10.42
CA ALA A 171 12.16 -7.79 9.86
C ALA A 171 12.59 -8.25 8.46
N LEU A 172 11.90 -9.23 7.87
CA LEU A 172 12.15 -9.75 6.51
C LEU A 172 13.51 -10.45 6.28
N LEU A 173 14.25 -10.77 7.34
CA LEU A 173 15.51 -11.54 7.23
C LEU A 173 15.31 -12.90 6.54
N GLY A 174 14.17 -13.56 6.79
CA GLY A 174 13.83 -14.85 6.16
C GLY A 174 13.47 -14.72 4.68
N HIS A 175 12.97 -13.58 4.23
CA HIS A 175 12.72 -13.28 2.81
C HIS A 175 14.05 -13.02 2.08
N ALA A 176 14.90 -12.14 2.63
CA ALA A 176 16.23 -11.87 2.08
C ALA A 176 17.10 -13.14 1.98
N ALA A 177 17.05 -14.03 2.99
CA ALA A 177 17.78 -15.29 2.96
C ALA A 177 17.35 -16.25 1.83
N ARG A 178 16.13 -16.08 1.29
CA ARG A 178 15.61 -16.83 0.14
C ARG A 178 15.85 -16.12 -1.20
N GLY A 179 16.59 -15.01 -1.20
CA GLY A 179 16.89 -14.23 -2.40
C GLY A 179 15.81 -13.23 -2.78
N GLY A 180 14.92 -12.89 -1.85
CA GLY A 180 13.89 -11.89 -2.08
C GLY A 180 14.44 -10.49 -2.27
N SER A 181 13.75 -9.71 -3.09
CA SER A 181 14.09 -8.35 -3.52
C SER A 181 13.90 -7.29 -2.44
N ARG A 182 13.06 -7.55 -1.42
CA ARG A 182 12.76 -6.56 -0.37
C ARG A 182 13.83 -6.59 0.71
N GLU A 183 14.42 -5.42 0.98
CA GLU A 183 15.50 -5.29 1.95
C GLU A 183 14.98 -5.43 3.39
N PRO A 184 15.69 -6.16 4.27
CA PRO A 184 15.36 -6.19 5.69
C PRO A 184 15.40 -4.80 6.33
N GLY A 185 14.37 -4.47 7.11
CA GLY A 185 14.23 -3.16 7.74
C GLY A 185 14.08 -3.22 9.25
N THR A 186 14.66 -2.27 9.97
CA THR A 186 14.49 -2.10 11.43
C THR A 186 13.50 -0.98 11.71
N ALA A 187 12.57 -1.22 12.63
CA ALA A 187 11.61 -0.20 13.06
C ALA A 187 12.29 0.95 13.81
N ALA A 188 11.92 2.18 13.46
CA ALA A 188 12.30 3.41 14.12
C ALA A 188 11.07 4.28 14.32
N VAL A 189 10.92 4.84 15.52
CA VAL A 189 9.85 5.80 15.85
C VAL A 189 10.42 7.20 15.82
N ASN A 190 9.79 8.11 15.08
CA ASN A 190 10.20 9.51 15.00
C ASN A 190 9.64 10.34 16.18
N ASP A 191 10.01 11.62 16.26
CA ASP A 191 9.54 12.53 17.31
C ASP A 191 8.02 12.78 17.27
N ALA A 192 7.36 12.53 16.13
CA ALA A 192 5.92 12.63 15.96
C ALA A 192 5.15 11.36 16.38
N LEU A 193 5.89 10.34 16.86
CA LEU A 193 5.42 9.00 17.22
C LEU A 193 4.92 8.17 16.03
N ASP A 194 5.43 8.44 14.83
CA ASP A 194 5.19 7.63 13.65
C ASP A 194 6.26 6.55 13.54
N LEU A 195 5.81 5.33 13.24
CA LEU A 195 6.70 4.22 12.96
C LEU A 195 7.16 4.27 11.50
N THR A 196 8.46 4.09 11.29
CA THR A 196 9.09 3.93 9.99
C THR A 196 9.97 2.70 9.99
N TRP A 197 10.15 2.06 8.84
CA TRP A 197 11.08 0.96 8.67
C TRP A 197 12.30 1.45 7.91
N GLN A 198 13.47 1.37 8.54
CA GLN A 198 14.73 1.82 7.95
C GLN A 198 15.49 0.63 7.39
N PRO A 199 15.97 0.68 6.13
CA PRO A 199 16.78 -0.39 5.57
C PRO A 199 18.01 -0.69 6.42
N THR A 200 18.36 -1.97 6.50
CA THR A 200 19.57 -2.39 7.21
C THR A 200 20.78 -1.81 6.49
N ARG A 201 21.40 -0.76 7.05
CA ARG A 201 22.61 -0.18 6.45
C ARG A 201 23.67 -1.27 6.32
N HIS A 202 23.93 -1.72 5.09
CA HIS A 202 25.12 -2.51 4.82
C HIS A 202 26.33 -1.69 5.26
N ALA A 203 27.14 -2.26 6.17
CA ALA A 203 28.47 -1.74 6.47
C ALA A 203 29.37 -1.95 5.24
N THR A 204 29.15 -1.15 4.19
CA THR A 204 30.04 -1.09 3.04
C THR A 204 31.18 -0.15 3.39
N ARG A 205 32.41 -0.66 3.22
CA ARG A 205 33.67 0.06 3.40
C ARG A 205 33.61 1.45 2.77
N GLN A 206 34.26 2.41 3.44
CA GLN A 206 34.53 3.77 2.96
C GLN A 206 34.86 3.80 1.46
N SER A 207 33.99 4.43 0.68
CA SER A 207 34.39 5.13 -0.54
C SER A 207 34.24 6.62 -0.26
N THR A 208 35.38 7.27 -0.03
CA THR A 208 35.51 8.72 -0.13
C THR A 208 35.16 9.15 -1.55
N MET A 209 33.97 9.72 -1.75
CA MET A 209 33.75 10.70 -2.81
C MET A 209 33.11 11.95 -2.24
N HIS A 210 33.98 12.95 -2.18
CA HIS A 210 33.75 14.37 -2.05
C HIS A 210 32.83 14.86 -3.20
N GLN A 211 31.66 15.41 -2.89
CA GLN A 211 31.33 16.83 -3.10
C GLN A 211 29.84 17.10 -2.81
N ALA A 212 29.60 18.14 -2.03
CA ALA A 212 28.28 18.74 -1.87
C ALA A 212 27.85 19.36 -3.22
N ALA A 213 26.68 18.94 -3.73
CA ALA A 213 25.92 19.72 -4.69
C ALA A 213 25.03 20.72 -3.94
N PRO A 214 24.80 21.93 -4.48
CA PRO A 214 24.22 23.04 -3.75
C PRO A 214 22.73 22.80 -3.48
N ALA A 215 22.21 23.41 -2.42
CA ALA A 215 20.78 23.52 -2.16
C ALA A 215 20.09 24.12 -3.38
N THR A 216 19.36 23.29 -4.13
CA THR A 216 18.48 23.71 -5.20
C THR A 216 17.24 24.37 -4.59
N ASP A 217 16.88 25.50 -5.17
CA ASP A 217 15.75 26.35 -4.84
C ASP A 217 14.44 25.53 -4.67
N HIS A 218 13.97 25.41 -3.42
CA HIS A 218 12.75 24.68 -3.05
C HIS A 218 11.44 25.43 -3.38
N SER A 219 11.48 26.44 -4.26
CA SER A 219 10.35 27.34 -4.51
C SER A 219 9.81 27.35 -5.95
N ARG A 220 10.27 26.44 -6.83
CA ARG A 220 9.80 26.41 -8.22
C ARG A 220 9.32 25.03 -8.63
N MET A 221 8.01 24.94 -8.90
CA MET A 221 7.35 23.78 -9.51
C MET A 221 8.12 23.25 -10.72
N ARG A 222 8.33 21.93 -10.78
CA ARG A 222 9.09 21.30 -11.86
C ARG A 222 8.37 21.42 -13.22
N PRO A 223 9.12 21.50 -14.34
CA PRO A 223 8.53 21.67 -15.68
C PRO A 223 7.49 20.60 -16.04
N GLU A 224 7.69 19.36 -15.61
CA GLU A 224 6.80 18.24 -15.87
C GLU A 224 5.45 18.43 -15.15
N VAL A 225 5.48 18.89 -13.90
CA VAL A 225 4.27 19.24 -13.14
C VAL A 225 3.58 20.46 -13.77
N GLN A 226 4.34 21.48 -14.18
CA GLN A 226 3.77 22.64 -14.86
C GLN A 226 3.08 22.26 -16.17
N ALA A 227 3.66 21.36 -16.95
CA ALA A 227 3.07 20.88 -18.20
C ALA A 227 1.75 20.12 -17.93
N PHE A 228 1.76 19.20 -16.96
CA PHE A 228 0.55 18.45 -16.60
C PHE A 228 -0.58 19.37 -16.10
N VAL A 229 -0.25 20.35 -15.25
CA VAL A 229 -1.22 21.33 -14.71
C VAL A 229 -1.73 22.28 -15.80
N ALA A 230 -0.88 22.68 -16.75
CA ALA A 230 -1.27 23.57 -17.84
C ALA A 230 -2.32 22.94 -18.77
N ASP A 231 -2.31 21.62 -18.90
CA ASP A 231 -3.27 20.86 -19.68
C ASP A 231 -4.62 20.68 -18.95
N GLY A 232 -4.69 21.02 -17.66
CA GLY A 232 -5.95 21.11 -16.90
C GLY A 232 -6.40 19.77 -16.28
N PRO A 233 -7.69 19.64 -15.95
CA PRO A 233 -8.27 18.42 -15.39
C PRO A 233 -8.05 17.20 -16.31
N LEU A 234 -7.93 16.01 -15.71
CA LEU A 234 -7.99 14.77 -16.46
C LEU A 234 -9.29 14.70 -17.28
N PRO A 235 -9.22 14.11 -18.49
CA PRO A 235 -10.42 13.87 -19.29
C PRO A 235 -11.39 12.89 -18.61
N ASP A 236 -12.57 12.74 -19.19
CA ASP A 236 -13.52 11.69 -18.83
C ASP A 236 -13.30 10.42 -19.68
N TRP A 237 -14.03 9.36 -19.35
CA TRP A 237 -14.06 8.09 -20.09
C TRP A 237 -14.44 8.21 -21.58
N ASP A 238 -15.04 9.33 -22.03
CA ASP A 238 -15.43 9.55 -23.43
C ASP A 238 -14.28 10.14 -24.28
N ALA A 239 -13.13 10.43 -23.68
CA ALA A 239 -11.99 11.00 -24.39
C ALA A 239 -11.27 10.02 -25.33
N GLU A 240 -10.56 10.59 -26.31
CA GLU A 240 -9.79 9.82 -27.27
C GLU A 240 -8.60 9.13 -26.59
N GLY A 241 -8.32 7.87 -26.97
CA GLY A 241 -7.22 7.09 -26.37
C GLY A 241 -5.86 7.78 -26.46
N GLU A 242 -5.58 8.52 -27.54
CA GLU A 242 -4.33 9.30 -27.67
C GLU A 242 -4.21 10.38 -26.59
N GLU A 243 -5.33 10.97 -26.15
CA GLU A 243 -5.33 11.93 -25.05
C GLU A 243 -5.10 11.23 -23.71
N ILE A 244 -5.70 10.06 -23.50
CA ILE A 244 -5.46 9.25 -22.28
C ILE A 244 -3.98 8.87 -22.17
N ASP A 245 -3.40 8.30 -23.23
CA ASP A 245 -1.99 7.89 -23.27
C ASP A 245 -1.06 9.06 -22.98
N ARG A 246 -1.33 10.23 -23.58
CA ARG A 246 -0.57 11.46 -23.34
C ARG A 246 -0.62 11.89 -21.88
N ARG A 247 -1.77 11.75 -21.21
CA ARG A 247 -1.92 12.12 -19.79
C ARG A 247 -1.20 11.14 -18.87
N VAL A 248 -1.19 9.85 -19.20
CA VAL A 248 -0.39 8.83 -18.50
C VAL A 248 1.09 9.13 -18.61
N GLU A 249 1.61 9.35 -19.82
CA GLU A 249 3.03 9.69 -20.04
C GLU A 249 3.47 10.93 -19.25
N GLN A 250 2.60 11.95 -19.16
CA GLN A 250 2.87 13.14 -18.36
C GLN A 250 2.95 12.85 -16.86
N LEU A 251 2.07 11.99 -16.32
CA LEU A 251 2.10 11.60 -14.91
C LEU A 251 3.37 10.80 -14.59
N GLU A 252 3.74 9.85 -15.44
CA GLU A 252 4.95 9.02 -15.27
C GLU A 252 6.24 9.85 -15.33
N ALA A 253 6.24 10.93 -16.11
CA ALA A 253 7.38 11.85 -16.19
C ALA A 253 7.60 12.65 -14.88
N ILE A 254 6.59 12.75 -14.00
CA ILE A 254 6.72 13.48 -12.73
C ILE A 254 7.40 12.59 -11.69
N ALA A 255 8.66 12.91 -11.38
CA ALA A 255 9.39 12.16 -10.35
C ALA A 255 8.76 12.31 -8.95
N LYS A 256 8.68 11.19 -8.22
CA LYS A 256 8.27 11.13 -6.81
C LYS A 256 9.50 11.42 -5.89
N PRO A 257 9.34 12.03 -4.69
CA PRO A 257 8.12 12.64 -4.17
C PRO A 257 7.86 14.02 -4.77
N VAL A 258 6.58 14.41 -4.86
CA VAL A 258 6.20 15.79 -5.22
C VAL A 258 6.38 16.75 -4.03
N THR A 259 6.62 18.03 -4.31
CA THR A 259 6.62 19.07 -3.26
C THR A 259 5.21 19.39 -2.79
N GLY A 260 5.07 20.04 -1.62
CA GLY A 260 3.76 20.48 -1.14
C GLY A 260 3.09 21.55 -2.02
N GLU A 261 3.85 22.27 -2.85
CA GLU A 261 3.31 23.18 -3.87
C GLU A 261 2.79 22.42 -5.09
N GLU A 262 3.56 21.44 -5.57
CA GLU A 262 3.18 20.55 -6.67
C GLU A 262 1.92 19.74 -6.32
N ALA A 263 1.89 19.12 -5.13
CA ALA A 263 0.74 18.36 -4.65
C ALA A 263 -0.54 19.20 -4.68
N ARG A 264 -0.49 20.45 -4.19
CA ARG A 264 -1.65 21.36 -4.21
C ARG A 264 -2.10 21.73 -5.62
N ALA A 265 -1.19 21.88 -6.57
CA ALA A 265 -1.53 22.17 -7.96
C ALA A 265 -2.16 20.94 -8.65
N LEU A 266 -1.60 19.75 -8.38
CA LEU A 266 -2.09 18.48 -8.93
C LEU A 266 -3.50 18.13 -8.45
N VAL A 267 -3.88 18.49 -7.22
CA VAL A 267 -5.26 18.31 -6.71
C VAL A 267 -6.31 19.00 -7.61
N ALA A 268 -5.97 20.08 -8.30
CA ALA A 268 -6.88 20.77 -9.22
C ALA A 268 -7.04 20.05 -10.57
N CYS A 269 -6.26 19.00 -10.81
CA CYS A 269 -6.23 18.29 -12.07
C CYS A 269 -7.09 17.01 -12.08
N PHE A 270 -7.83 16.71 -11.01
CA PHE A 270 -8.79 15.60 -11.04
C PHE A 270 -9.88 15.85 -12.07
N GLY A 271 -10.13 14.82 -12.90
CA GLY A 271 -11.19 14.78 -13.88
C GLY A 271 -12.55 14.44 -13.26
N PRO A 272 -13.62 14.39 -14.07
CA PRO A 272 -14.98 14.17 -13.58
C PRO A 272 -15.27 12.72 -13.16
N ASP A 273 -14.42 11.76 -13.53
CA ASP A 273 -14.55 10.33 -13.24
C ASP A 273 -13.18 9.68 -12.96
N ASP A 274 -13.10 8.35 -12.96
CA ASP A 274 -11.87 7.60 -12.74
C ASP A 274 -10.91 7.58 -13.93
N CYS A 275 -11.40 7.96 -15.12
CA CYS A 275 -10.66 8.02 -16.38
C CYS A 275 -9.76 6.79 -16.59
N TYR A 276 -10.33 5.58 -16.63
CA TYR A 276 -9.58 4.32 -16.81
C TYR A 276 -8.47 4.11 -15.75
N GLY A 277 -8.67 4.64 -14.54
CA GLY A 277 -7.71 4.54 -13.45
C GLY A 277 -6.62 5.62 -13.44
N VAL A 278 -6.56 6.51 -14.43
CA VAL A 278 -5.56 7.61 -14.48
C VAL A 278 -5.74 8.56 -13.29
N ALA A 279 -6.97 8.74 -12.80
CA ALA A 279 -7.23 9.53 -11.61
C ALA A 279 -6.63 8.91 -10.34
N TRP A 280 -6.54 7.57 -10.25
CA TRP A 280 -5.81 6.91 -9.16
C TRP A 280 -4.32 7.20 -9.20
N THR A 281 -3.70 7.18 -10.39
CA THR A 281 -2.28 7.52 -10.56
C THR A 281 -1.99 8.95 -10.10
N LEU A 282 -2.86 9.90 -10.45
CA LEU A 282 -2.77 11.29 -9.97
C LEU A 282 -2.89 11.38 -8.45
N LEU A 283 -3.85 10.66 -7.85
CA LEU A 283 -4.04 10.62 -6.39
C LEU A 283 -2.78 10.09 -5.69
N HIS A 284 -2.24 8.95 -6.12
CA HIS A 284 -1.05 8.35 -5.52
C HIS A 284 0.18 9.24 -5.69
N LEU A 285 0.32 9.92 -6.84
CA LEU A 285 1.39 10.89 -7.06
C LEU A 285 1.32 12.05 -6.04
N ILE A 286 0.13 12.60 -5.80
CA ILE A 286 -0.11 13.65 -4.81
C ILE A 286 0.31 13.16 -3.40
N GLU A 287 -0.04 11.93 -3.05
CA GLU A 287 0.24 11.33 -1.74
C GLU A 287 1.73 11.09 -1.47
N THR A 288 2.58 11.10 -2.50
CA THR A 288 4.04 11.07 -2.31
C THR A 288 4.60 12.35 -1.69
N GLY A 289 3.85 13.45 -1.75
CA GLY A 289 4.24 14.74 -1.20
C GLY A 289 3.95 14.91 0.29
N PRO A 290 4.31 16.08 0.86
CA PRO A 290 3.99 16.41 2.24
C PRO A 290 2.47 16.40 2.50
N ASN A 291 2.02 15.53 3.41
CA ASN A 291 0.63 15.43 3.85
C ASN A 291 0.37 16.22 5.16
N PRO A 292 -0.86 16.74 5.36
CA PRO A 292 -2.00 16.64 4.46
C PRO A 292 -1.98 17.69 3.34
N VAL A 293 -2.27 17.27 2.11
CA VAL A 293 -2.38 18.21 0.96
C VAL A 293 -3.65 19.08 1.03
N LEU A 294 -4.75 18.52 1.58
CA LEU A 294 -5.98 19.25 1.88
C LEU A 294 -6.06 19.58 3.37
N THR A 295 -6.36 20.83 3.71
CA THR A 295 -6.47 21.29 5.10
C THR A 295 -7.90 21.57 5.54
N THR A 296 -8.85 21.48 4.60
CA THR A 296 -10.28 21.73 4.82
C THR A 296 -11.10 20.63 4.16
N GLU A 297 -12.17 20.21 4.81
CA GLU A 297 -13.14 19.25 4.26
C GLU A 297 -13.69 19.77 2.93
N PRO A 298 -13.70 18.93 1.87
CA PRO A 298 -14.29 19.29 0.59
C PRO A 298 -15.78 19.63 0.73
N ALA A 299 -16.26 20.56 -0.09
CA ALA A 299 -17.69 20.86 -0.15
C ALA A 299 -18.48 19.61 -0.59
N PRO A 300 -19.77 19.45 -0.19
CA PRO A 300 -20.56 18.27 -0.56
C PRO A 300 -20.67 18.03 -2.08
N ASP A 301 -20.56 19.09 -2.87
CA ASP A 301 -20.58 19.08 -4.34
C ASP A 301 -19.17 19.08 -4.96
N ALA A 302 -18.12 18.96 -4.14
CA ALA A 302 -16.76 18.78 -4.62
C ALA A 302 -16.61 17.43 -5.35
N ASN A 303 -15.60 17.39 -6.22
CA ASN A 303 -15.26 16.21 -6.99
C ASN A 303 -15.02 14.99 -6.07
N GLU A 304 -15.44 13.80 -6.50
CA GLU A 304 -15.32 12.57 -5.70
C GLU A 304 -13.88 12.27 -5.27
N TRP A 305 -12.89 12.61 -6.10
CA TRP A 305 -11.48 12.44 -5.77
C TRP A 305 -11.04 13.33 -4.63
N HIS A 306 -11.61 14.52 -4.47
CA HIS A 306 -11.35 15.36 -3.29
C HIS A 306 -11.90 14.71 -2.01
N HIS A 307 -13.07 14.08 -2.09
CA HIS A 307 -13.66 13.33 -0.97
C HIS A 307 -12.83 12.08 -0.63
N THR A 308 -12.38 11.32 -1.63
CA THR A 308 -11.50 10.16 -1.45
C THR A 308 -10.20 10.56 -0.77
N LEU A 309 -9.57 11.64 -1.24
CA LEU A 309 -8.31 12.14 -0.70
C LEU A 309 -8.49 12.68 0.74
N TRP A 310 -9.61 13.35 1.02
CA TRP A 310 -9.99 13.76 2.37
C TRP A 310 -10.22 12.59 3.31
N ALA A 311 -10.95 11.56 2.88
CA ALA A 311 -11.19 10.36 3.66
C ALA A 311 -9.87 9.67 4.04
N ARG A 312 -8.90 9.58 3.13
CA ARG A 312 -7.56 9.06 3.40
C ARG A 312 -6.77 9.93 4.39
N ILE A 313 -6.89 11.25 4.32
CA ILE A 313 -6.29 12.19 5.29
C ILE A 313 -6.89 11.99 6.70
N VAL A 314 -8.22 11.84 6.80
CA VAL A 314 -8.93 11.56 8.06
C VAL A 314 -8.50 10.21 8.63
N ASN A 315 -8.46 9.17 7.79
CA ASN A 315 -8.00 7.82 8.17
C ASN A 315 -6.54 7.83 8.63
N SER A 316 -5.71 8.73 8.09
CA SER A 316 -4.32 8.92 8.52
C SER A 316 -4.19 9.74 9.81
N GLY A 317 -5.29 10.23 10.39
CA GLY A 317 -5.29 11.04 11.61
C GLY A 317 -4.70 12.45 11.43
N LEU A 318 -4.61 12.92 10.18
CA LEU A 318 -4.06 14.24 9.82
C LEU A 318 -5.16 15.32 9.71
N ALA A 319 -6.43 14.91 9.69
CA ALA A 319 -7.59 15.78 9.83
C ALA A 319 -8.58 15.21 10.87
N PRO A 320 -9.46 16.04 11.45
CA PRO A 320 -10.50 15.58 12.36
C PRO A 320 -11.48 14.62 11.65
N SER A 321 -11.86 13.52 12.31
CA SER A 321 -13.05 12.77 11.91
C SER A 321 -14.29 13.56 12.31
N ALA A 322 -15.22 13.73 11.37
CA ALA A 322 -16.54 14.32 11.64
C ALA A 322 -17.35 13.49 12.65
#